data_AF-A0A0K3AMS1-F1
#
_entry.id   AF-A0A0K3AMS1-F1
#
_cell.length_a   1.000
_cell.length_b   1.000
_cell.length_c   1.000
_cell.angle_alpha   90.00
_cell.angle_beta   90.00
_cell.angle_gamma   90.00
#
_symmetry.space_group_name_H-M   'P 1'
#
loop_
_entity.id
_entity.type
_entity.pdbx_description
1 polymer ?
#
loop_
_entity_poly.entity_id
_entity_poly.type
_entity_poly.pdbx_seq_one_letter_code
_entity_poly.pdbx_strand_id
1 'polypeptide(L)'
;MKHATTNKTAPPSKFLRKGLCCPDCGPMGIVLLDHCEGNQICNNCGRVLESHMISDEQEWRSFNTESSGGAGSDRNRVGEALDHWTESQVSATTFLGGGKRLQQIQESTSVSNQQDRLLRQAFVQLRSIAECFGLQEHTMERAKEIAKDLQLAGHLKGRCNTLNMLAVTYLACREASLFRTVKELIVYDRSLTERDLARSINKLKKFLPHRGAAFFESASQLLDRFCSRLSLSTNLCSVAEHAVEKACNIVTTAHRPTSMAAGVLFLIVQIFTLEGSDEKMPSISDIARVCSVGEHTVRRTFRELLPIATRILPANFQSQHYEGIQRVLELKK
;
A
#
# COMPACT_ATOMS: atom_id res chain seq x y z
N MET A 1 53.50 -25.74 14.43
CA MET A 1 52.34 -25.26 13.64
C MET A 1 51.20 -26.26 13.80
N LYS A 2 50.28 -25.97 14.71
CA LYS A 2 49.04 -26.73 14.92
C LYS A 2 47.91 -25.85 14.39
N HIS A 3 47.34 -26.19 13.24
CA HIS A 3 46.12 -25.54 12.77
C HIS A 3 44.94 -26.44 13.10
N ALA A 4 44.21 -26.02 14.14
CA ALA A 4 42.86 -26.45 14.40
C ALA A 4 41.94 -25.82 13.35
N THR A 5 41.19 -26.64 12.62
CA THR A 5 40.08 -26.18 11.79
C THR A 5 38.78 -26.65 12.41
N THR A 6 38.03 -25.66 12.87
CA THR A 6 36.74 -25.72 13.54
C THR A 6 35.65 -26.33 12.65
N ASN A 7 34.96 -27.35 13.16
CA ASN A 7 33.67 -27.82 12.64
C ASN A 7 32.64 -26.67 12.73
N LYS A 8 32.25 -26.12 11.58
CA LYS A 8 31.05 -25.29 11.45
C LYS A 8 29.88 -26.19 11.06
N THR A 9 29.03 -26.51 12.02
CA THR A 9 27.71 -27.09 11.79
C THR A 9 26.84 -26.08 11.04
N ALA A 10 26.52 -26.37 9.79
CA ALA A 10 25.53 -25.63 9.00
C ALA A 10 24.11 -25.96 9.50
N PRO A 11 23.17 -24.99 9.48
CA PRO A 11 21.80 -25.21 9.95
C PRO A 11 21.03 -26.14 8.99
N PRO A 12 19.98 -26.84 9.46
CA PRO A 12 19.22 -27.78 8.64
C PRO A 12 18.48 -27.02 7.53
N SER A 13 18.96 -27.17 6.29
CA SER A 13 18.31 -26.63 5.10
C SER A 13 17.01 -27.39 4.86
N LYS A 14 15.90 -26.73 5.16
CA LYS A 14 14.54 -27.15 4.81
C LYS A 14 14.45 -27.35 3.28
N PHE A 15 14.05 -28.55 2.88
CA PHE A 15 13.48 -28.95 1.58
C PHE A 15 13.90 -28.16 0.33
N LEU A 16 15.19 -28.22 -0.04
CA LEU A 16 15.56 -28.10 -1.45
C LEU A 16 15.34 -29.48 -2.07
N ARG A 17 14.27 -29.69 -2.85
CA ARG A 17 14.21 -30.86 -3.76
C ARG A 17 15.46 -30.75 -4.63
N LYS A 18 16.45 -31.65 -4.43
CA LYS A 18 17.62 -31.78 -5.31
C LYS A 18 17.10 -31.77 -6.74
N GLY A 19 17.61 -30.89 -7.59
CA GLY A 19 17.16 -30.73 -8.97
C GLY A 19 16.95 -32.09 -9.62
N LEU A 20 15.72 -32.36 -10.03
CA LEU A 20 15.29 -33.62 -10.63
C LEU A 20 16.08 -33.82 -11.93
N CYS A 21 17.15 -34.61 -11.86
CA CYS A 21 17.94 -35.00 -13.03
C CYS A 21 17.61 -36.45 -13.36
N CYS A 22 17.45 -36.75 -14.64
CA CYS A 22 17.30 -38.14 -15.07
C CYS A 22 18.61 -38.90 -14.80
N PRO A 23 18.58 -40.10 -14.18
CA PRO A 23 19.78 -40.89 -13.94
C PRO A 23 20.49 -41.32 -15.24
N ASP A 24 19.76 -41.45 -16.35
CA ASP A 24 20.33 -41.92 -17.62
C ASP A 24 20.81 -40.77 -18.52
N CYS A 25 20.09 -39.64 -18.51
CA CYS A 25 20.43 -38.48 -19.34
C CYS A 25 21.28 -37.44 -18.60
N GLY A 26 21.44 -37.59 -17.28
CA GLY A 26 22.13 -36.63 -16.41
C GLY A 26 21.62 -35.19 -16.62
N PRO A 27 22.51 -34.21 -16.83
CA PRO A 27 22.13 -32.79 -17.00
C PRO A 27 21.47 -32.48 -18.34
N MET A 28 21.51 -33.39 -19.32
CA MET A 28 20.87 -33.20 -20.63
C MET A 28 19.39 -33.62 -20.61
N GLY A 29 18.96 -34.32 -19.55
CA GLY A 29 17.58 -34.79 -19.40
C GLY A 29 16.68 -33.71 -18.82
N ILE A 30 15.81 -33.13 -19.64
CA ILE A 30 14.73 -32.26 -19.17
C ILE A 30 13.63 -33.15 -18.57
N VAL A 31 13.30 -32.91 -17.30
CA VAL A 31 12.19 -33.56 -16.62
C VAL A 31 10.93 -32.74 -16.83
N LEU A 32 9.93 -33.36 -17.43
CA LEU A 32 8.60 -32.81 -17.62
C LEU A 32 7.65 -33.46 -16.63
N LEU A 33 6.61 -32.70 -16.29
CA LEU A 33 5.58 -33.14 -15.37
C LEU A 33 4.28 -33.29 -16.17
N ASP A 34 3.84 -34.51 -16.35
CA ASP A 34 2.57 -34.84 -16.99
C ASP A 34 1.46 -34.81 -15.94
N HIS A 35 0.68 -33.74 -15.95
CA HIS A 35 -0.46 -33.55 -15.05
C HIS A 35 -1.63 -34.50 -15.37
N CYS A 36 -1.76 -35.00 -16.60
CA CYS A 36 -2.88 -35.85 -17.00
C CYS A 36 -2.75 -37.26 -16.43
N GLU A 37 -1.53 -37.82 -16.47
CA GLU A 37 -1.23 -39.13 -15.88
C GLU A 37 -0.67 -39.05 -14.46
N GLY A 38 -0.27 -37.85 -14.00
CA GLY A 38 0.38 -37.65 -12.71
C GLY A 38 1.82 -38.18 -12.68
N ASN A 39 2.51 -38.17 -13.82
CA ASN A 39 3.83 -38.79 -13.99
C ASN A 39 4.92 -37.72 -14.21
N GLN A 40 6.10 -37.92 -13.63
CA GLN A 40 7.30 -37.17 -14.03
C GLN A 40 8.06 -37.97 -15.09
N ILE A 41 8.27 -37.39 -16.25
CA ILE A 41 8.84 -38.08 -17.41
C ILE A 41 10.05 -37.30 -17.91
N CYS A 42 11.14 -37.99 -18.21
CA CYS A 42 12.27 -37.38 -18.91
C CYS A 42 11.97 -37.29 -20.41
N ASN A 43 12.02 -36.08 -20.97
CA ASN A 43 11.75 -35.85 -22.40
C ASN A 43 12.79 -36.53 -23.33
N ASN A 44 14.03 -36.70 -22.87
CA ASN A 44 15.12 -37.18 -23.72
C ASN A 44 15.19 -38.72 -23.85
N CYS A 45 14.87 -39.45 -22.78
CA CYS A 45 14.88 -40.93 -22.80
C CYS A 45 13.50 -41.58 -22.59
N GLY A 46 12.45 -40.79 -22.36
CA GLY A 46 11.10 -41.31 -22.10
C GLY A 46 10.94 -42.02 -20.76
N ARG A 47 11.95 -42.00 -19.89
CA ARG A 47 11.90 -42.68 -18.59
C ARG A 47 10.99 -41.94 -17.63
N VAL A 48 10.05 -42.67 -17.04
CA VAL A 48 9.24 -42.20 -15.90
C VAL A 48 10.12 -42.21 -14.64
N LEU A 49 10.29 -41.05 -14.02
CA LEU A 49 11.07 -40.88 -12.79
C LEU A 49 10.23 -41.12 -11.54
N GLU A 50 8.99 -40.63 -11.57
CA GLU A 50 8.02 -40.75 -10.47
C GLU A 50 6.64 -40.93 -11.09
N SER A 51 5.88 -41.92 -10.58
CA SER A 51 4.51 -42.21 -10.99
C SER A 51 3.55 -41.89 -9.86
N HIS A 52 2.34 -41.45 -10.18
CA HIS A 52 1.29 -41.09 -9.19
C HIS A 52 1.71 -39.95 -8.25
N MET A 53 2.12 -38.82 -8.82
CA MET A 53 2.34 -37.63 -8.04
C MET A 53 1.04 -37.12 -7.41
N ILE A 54 1.15 -36.80 -6.14
CA ILE A 54 0.12 -36.07 -5.41
C ILE A 54 0.24 -34.59 -5.83
N SER A 55 -0.87 -34.01 -6.29
CA SER A 55 -0.95 -32.58 -6.53
C SER A 55 -1.15 -31.85 -5.20
N ASP A 56 -0.37 -30.79 -4.97
CA ASP A 56 -0.60 -29.86 -3.87
C ASP A 56 -1.71 -28.85 -4.21
N GLU A 57 -2.20 -28.86 -5.46
CA GLU A 57 -3.32 -28.04 -5.87
C GLU A 57 -4.62 -28.60 -5.30
N GLN A 58 -5.52 -27.69 -4.95
CA GLN A 58 -6.85 -28.07 -4.52
C GLN A 58 -7.58 -28.65 -5.73
N GLU A 59 -8.04 -29.90 -5.66
CA GLU A 59 -8.77 -30.55 -6.75
C GLU A 59 -10.11 -29.82 -6.96
N TRP A 60 -10.12 -28.83 -7.86
CA TRP A 60 -11.27 -27.96 -8.06
C TRP A 60 -12.36 -28.65 -8.87
N ARG A 61 -13.24 -29.35 -8.14
CA ARG A 61 -14.69 -29.43 -8.36
C ARG A 61 -15.38 -30.25 -7.26
N SER A 62 -15.41 -29.73 -6.04
CA SER A 62 -16.44 -30.13 -5.09
C SER A 62 -17.78 -29.53 -5.57
N PHE A 63 -18.50 -30.20 -6.48
CA PHE A 63 -19.85 -29.80 -6.94
C PHE A 63 -20.90 -29.65 -5.80
N ASN A 64 -20.49 -29.92 -4.56
CA ASN A 64 -21.32 -29.87 -3.36
C ASN A 64 -21.35 -28.48 -2.69
N THR A 65 -20.51 -27.52 -3.09
CA THR A 65 -20.48 -26.18 -2.48
C THR A 65 -21.63 -25.27 -2.96
N GLU A 66 -22.14 -25.44 -4.19
CA GLU A 66 -23.23 -24.59 -4.71
C GLU A 66 -24.64 -25.12 -4.41
N SER A 67 -24.78 -26.43 -4.22
CA SER A 67 -26.09 -27.10 -4.08
C SER A 67 -26.59 -27.22 -2.64
N SER A 68 -25.76 -26.87 -1.65
CA SER A 68 -26.14 -26.87 -0.24
C SER A 68 -26.24 -25.43 0.26
N GLY A 69 -27.46 -24.89 0.29
CA GLY A 69 -27.80 -23.57 0.85
C GLY A 69 -27.59 -23.44 2.37
N GLY A 70 -26.47 -23.95 2.88
CA GLY A 70 -26.00 -23.79 4.23
C GLY A 70 -24.53 -23.36 4.19
N ALA A 71 -24.25 -22.14 4.62
CA ALA A 71 -22.90 -21.67 4.85
C ALA A 71 -22.13 -22.67 5.73
N GLY A 72 -21.14 -23.38 5.16
CA GLY A 72 -20.15 -24.13 5.94
C GLY A 72 -20.07 -25.65 5.76
N SER A 73 -20.78 -26.28 4.82
CA SER A 73 -20.71 -27.75 4.65
C SER A 73 -19.76 -28.19 3.52
N ASP A 74 -18.52 -27.70 3.50
CA ASP A 74 -17.47 -28.38 2.73
C ASP A 74 -16.95 -29.57 3.55
N ARG A 75 -17.49 -30.78 3.28
CA ARG A 75 -17.07 -32.03 3.94
C ARG A 75 -15.64 -32.43 3.61
N ASN A 76 -15.03 -31.84 2.59
CA ASN A 76 -13.64 -32.06 2.21
C ASN A 76 -12.69 -31.09 2.94
N ARG A 77 -13.20 -30.09 3.66
CA ARG A 77 -12.39 -29.18 4.47
C ARG A 77 -11.87 -29.88 5.72
N VAL A 78 -10.72 -30.53 5.58
CA VAL A 78 -9.99 -31.20 6.68
C VAL A 78 -9.05 -30.27 7.46
N GLY A 79 -8.97 -28.99 7.07
CA GLY A 79 -8.15 -27.98 7.73
C GLY A 79 -8.65 -26.55 7.48
N GLU A 80 -8.31 -25.63 8.37
CA GLU A 80 -8.56 -24.19 8.20
C GLU A 80 -7.30 -23.51 7.68
N ALA A 81 -7.48 -22.60 6.72
CA ALA A 81 -6.40 -21.73 6.26
C ALA A 81 -5.95 -20.87 7.47
N LEU A 82 -4.70 -21.09 7.86
CA LEU A 82 -4.13 -20.42 9.02
C LEU A 82 -3.77 -18.99 8.66
N ASP A 83 -4.12 -18.06 9.53
CA ASP A 83 -3.69 -16.67 9.37
C ASP A 83 -2.16 -16.60 9.39
N HIS A 84 -1.56 -16.32 8.23
CA HIS A 84 -0.11 -16.21 8.02
C HIS A 84 0.54 -15.17 8.94
N TRP A 85 -0.25 -14.21 9.43
CA TRP A 85 0.28 -13.13 10.25
C TRP A 85 0.56 -13.55 11.69
N THR A 86 -0.23 -14.49 12.26
CA THR A 86 -0.08 -14.93 13.66
C THR A 86 0.82 -16.16 13.80
N GLU A 87 1.83 -16.08 14.67
CA GLU A 87 2.80 -17.16 14.90
C GLU A 87 2.26 -18.28 15.81
N SER A 88 1.24 -18.00 16.64
CA SER A 88 0.56 -19.03 17.45
C SER A 88 -0.33 -19.91 16.57
N GLN A 89 0.34 -20.79 15.84
CA GLN A 89 -0.21 -21.74 14.89
C GLN A 89 -0.68 -23.07 15.53
N VAL A 90 -0.76 -23.19 16.87
CA VAL A 90 -0.94 -24.52 17.51
C VAL A 90 -1.98 -24.57 18.63
N SER A 91 -2.79 -23.54 18.86
CA SER A 91 -3.81 -23.60 19.93
C SER A 91 -5.12 -22.88 19.63
N ALA A 92 -5.53 -22.84 18.36
CA ALA A 92 -6.96 -22.74 18.08
C ALA A 92 -7.57 -24.11 18.34
N THR A 93 -7.79 -24.44 19.61
CA THR A 93 -8.71 -25.52 19.98
C THR A 93 -10.03 -25.25 19.25
N THR A 94 -10.57 -26.28 18.60
CA THR A 94 -11.87 -26.22 17.94
C THR A 94 -12.86 -25.50 18.85
N PHE A 95 -13.52 -24.46 18.33
CA PHE A 95 -14.56 -23.78 19.11
C PHE A 95 -15.70 -24.76 19.34
N LEU A 96 -15.82 -25.25 20.58
CA LEU A 96 -16.97 -26.04 20.98
C LEU A 96 -18.13 -25.07 21.16
N GLY A 97 -19.17 -25.20 20.33
CA GLY A 97 -20.43 -24.49 20.49
C GLY A 97 -21.09 -24.89 21.82
N GLY A 98 -20.77 -24.17 22.88
CA GLY A 98 -21.30 -24.37 24.23
C GLY A 98 -21.70 -23.03 24.86
N GLY A 99 -22.50 -23.07 25.93
CA GLY A 99 -23.03 -21.87 26.58
C GLY A 99 -21.95 -20.84 26.92
N LYS A 100 -22.35 -19.55 26.99
CA LYS A 100 -21.49 -18.35 27.12
C LYS A 100 -20.28 -18.50 28.07
N ARG A 101 -20.40 -19.30 29.14
CA ARG A 101 -19.34 -19.56 30.12
C ARG A 101 -18.17 -20.37 29.56
N LEU A 102 -18.43 -21.37 28.71
CA LEU A 102 -17.38 -22.16 28.06
C LEU A 102 -16.65 -21.30 27.03
N GLN A 103 -17.38 -20.49 26.27
CA GLN A 103 -16.80 -19.52 25.34
C GLN A 103 -15.88 -18.51 26.05
N GLN A 104 -16.31 -17.96 27.19
CA GLN A 104 -15.46 -17.06 28.00
C GLN A 104 -14.19 -17.73 28.52
N ILE A 105 -14.27 -18.99 28.95
CA ILE A 105 -13.09 -19.76 29.41
C ILE A 105 -12.16 -20.09 28.23
N GLN A 106 -12.73 -20.35 27.05
CA GLN A 106 -11.95 -20.60 25.85
C GLN A 106 -11.29 -19.32 25.33
N GLU A 107 -11.95 -18.16 25.37
CA GLU A 107 -11.36 -16.86 25.03
C GLU A 107 -10.22 -16.47 25.99
N SER A 108 -10.32 -16.80 27.28
CA SER A 108 -9.26 -16.51 28.24
C SER A 108 -8.01 -17.39 28.03
N THR A 109 -8.19 -18.64 27.56
CA THR A 109 -7.15 -19.66 27.40
C THR A 109 -6.53 -19.70 25.99
N SER A 110 -7.35 -19.53 24.94
CA SER A 110 -6.95 -19.69 23.53
C SER A 110 -5.99 -18.62 23.01
N VAL A 111 -5.93 -17.46 23.66
CA VAL A 111 -5.01 -16.39 23.28
C VAL A 111 -3.79 -16.40 24.19
N SER A 112 -3.07 -17.52 24.25
CA SER A 112 -1.94 -17.74 25.17
C SER A 112 -0.79 -16.73 24.97
N ASN A 113 -0.61 -16.19 23.77
CA ASN A 113 0.44 -15.21 23.47
C ASN A 113 -0.08 -13.76 23.60
N GLN A 114 0.44 -13.04 24.59
CA GLN A 114 0.16 -11.60 24.78
C GLN A 114 0.50 -10.78 23.53
N GLN A 115 1.55 -11.15 22.80
CA GLN A 115 1.96 -10.44 21.59
C GLN A 115 0.96 -10.64 20.44
N ASP A 116 0.41 -11.84 20.27
CA ASP A 116 -0.61 -12.12 19.25
C ASP A 116 -1.95 -11.42 19.58
N ARG A 117 -2.30 -11.27 20.87
CA ARG A 117 -3.44 -10.42 21.28
C ARG A 117 -3.28 -9.00 20.77
N LEU A 118 -2.09 -8.41 20.99
CA LEU A 118 -1.78 -7.05 20.59
C LEU A 118 -1.77 -6.89 19.06
N LEU A 119 -1.24 -7.88 18.33
CA LEU A 119 -1.22 -7.88 16.87
C LEU A 119 -2.64 -7.95 16.29
N ARG A 120 -3.50 -8.84 16.82
CA ARG A 120 -4.92 -8.91 16.42
C ARG A 120 -5.65 -7.61 16.69
N GLN A 121 -5.43 -6.99 17.86
CA GLN A 121 -6.01 -5.70 18.19
C GLN A 121 -5.55 -4.60 17.20
N ALA A 122 -4.27 -4.60 16.83
CA ALA A 122 -3.72 -3.69 15.83
C ALA A 122 -4.37 -3.89 14.46
N PHE A 123 -4.56 -5.15 14.02
CA PHE A 123 -5.20 -5.44 12.72
C PHE A 123 -6.66 -5.01 12.65
N VAL A 124 -7.42 -5.15 13.75
CA VAL A 124 -8.79 -4.65 13.81
C VAL A 124 -8.82 -3.12 13.65
N GLN A 125 -7.92 -2.40 14.32
CA GLN A 125 -7.81 -0.94 14.17
C GLN A 125 -7.34 -0.53 12.77
N LEU A 126 -6.33 -1.20 12.22
CA LEU A 126 -5.84 -0.93 10.86
C LEU A 126 -6.92 -1.15 9.81
N ARG A 127 -7.75 -2.19 9.97
CA ARG A 127 -8.89 -2.44 9.10
C ARG A 127 -9.92 -1.31 9.17
N SER A 128 -10.30 -0.89 10.38
CA SER A 128 -11.23 0.23 10.55
C SER A 128 -10.71 1.53 9.92
N ILE A 129 -9.42 1.83 10.07
CA ILE A 129 -8.77 2.99 9.44
C ILE A 129 -8.79 2.84 7.90
N ALA A 130 -8.45 1.65 7.39
CA ALA A 130 -8.42 1.38 5.95
C ALA A 130 -9.79 1.54 5.30
N GLU A 131 -10.85 1.06 5.95
CA GLU A 131 -12.24 1.21 5.50
C GLU A 131 -12.66 2.68 5.46
N CYS A 132 -12.33 3.47 6.49
CA CYS A 132 -12.65 4.90 6.50
C CYS A 132 -11.98 5.70 5.36
N PHE A 133 -10.78 5.29 4.93
CA PHE A 133 -10.05 5.96 3.83
C PHE A 133 -10.19 5.27 2.48
N GLY A 134 -10.93 4.17 2.38
CA GLY A 134 -11.06 3.36 1.16
C GLY A 134 -9.72 2.84 0.65
N LEU A 135 -8.84 2.37 1.53
CA LEU A 135 -7.54 1.83 1.14
C LEU A 135 -7.68 0.44 0.51
N GLN A 136 -6.86 0.17 -0.51
CA GLN A 136 -6.82 -1.13 -1.17
C GLN A 136 -6.18 -2.20 -0.27
N GLU A 137 -6.50 -3.47 -0.53
CA GLU A 137 -6.03 -4.61 0.27
C GLU A 137 -4.50 -4.70 0.30
N HIS A 138 -3.81 -4.47 -0.82
CA HIS A 138 -2.34 -4.46 -0.87
C HIS A 138 -1.71 -3.44 0.11
N THR A 139 -2.35 -2.28 0.32
CA THR A 139 -1.88 -1.28 1.28
C THR A 139 -2.13 -1.76 2.72
N MET A 140 -3.24 -2.46 2.95
CA MET A 140 -3.55 -3.07 4.24
C MET A 140 -2.56 -4.17 4.59
N GLU A 141 -2.21 -5.05 3.65
CA GLU A 141 -1.17 -6.07 3.83
C GLU A 141 0.15 -5.42 4.20
N ARG A 142 0.53 -4.35 3.51
CA ARG A 142 1.76 -3.63 3.84
C ARG A 142 1.72 -3.00 5.25
N ALA A 143 0.57 -2.52 5.69
CA ALA A 143 0.39 -2.05 7.06
C ALA A 143 0.51 -3.18 8.10
N LYS A 144 0.03 -4.39 7.77
CA LYS A 144 0.17 -5.58 8.63
C LYS A 144 1.64 -6.01 8.75
N GLU A 145 2.41 -5.96 7.66
CA GLU A 145 3.86 -6.21 7.69
C GLU A 145 4.58 -5.27 8.64
N ILE A 146 4.33 -3.96 8.52
CA ILE A 146 4.94 -2.96 9.40
C ILE A 146 4.54 -3.17 10.87
N ALA A 147 3.27 -3.54 11.12
CA ALA A 147 2.82 -3.85 12.48
C ALA A 147 3.51 -5.10 13.05
N LYS A 148 3.74 -6.13 12.24
CA LYS A 148 4.49 -7.33 12.61
C LYS A 148 5.95 -7.01 12.88
N ASP A 149 6.60 -6.18 12.06
CA ASP A 149 7.96 -5.71 12.32
C ASP A 149 8.06 -4.92 13.65
N LEU A 150 7.07 -4.09 13.96
CA LEU A 150 7.00 -3.39 15.26
C LEU A 150 6.82 -4.33 16.44
N GLN A 151 6.09 -5.44 16.26
CA GLN A 151 5.95 -6.48 17.27
C GLN A 151 7.27 -7.21 17.50
N LEU A 152 7.97 -7.61 16.43
CA LEU A 152 9.26 -8.28 16.49
C LEU A 152 10.33 -7.39 17.17
N ALA A 153 10.27 -6.07 16.94
CA ALA A 153 11.11 -5.09 17.64
C ALA A 153 10.70 -4.83 19.11
N GLY A 154 9.64 -5.48 19.62
CA GLY A 154 9.13 -5.30 20.99
C GLY A 154 8.49 -3.93 21.25
N HIS A 155 8.18 -3.18 20.19
CA HIS A 155 7.72 -1.80 20.27
C HIS A 155 6.20 -1.65 20.17
N LEU A 156 5.46 -2.74 19.97
CA LEU A 156 4.00 -2.73 19.89
C LEU A 156 3.31 -2.63 21.27
N LYS A 157 4.01 -3.02 22.36
CA LYS A 157 3.44 -3.03 23.72
C LYS A 157 3.09 -1.61 24.19
N GLY A 158 1.80 -1.39 24.52
CA GLY A 158 1.28 -0.08 24.92
C GLY A 158 1.13 0.93 23.77
N ARG A 159 1.27 0.48 22.52
CA ARG A 159 1.17 1.32 21.32
C ARG A 159 0.05 0.93 20.36
N CYS A 160 -0.83 0.00 20.74
CA CYS A 160 -2.08 -0.31 20.01
C CYS A 160 -3.16 0.77 20.20
N ASN A 161 -2.75 2.03 20.04
CA ASN A 161 -3.64 3.19 20.09
C ASN A 161 -3.90 3.66 18.65
N THR A 162 -5.06 4.28 18.44
CA THR A 162 -5.47 4.86 17.16
C THR A 162 -4.38 5.75 16.55
N LEU A 163 -3.73 6.58 17.35
CA LEU A 163 -2.64 7.47 16.94
C LEU A 163 -1.46 6.72 16.27
N ASN A 164 -1.03 5.60 16.85
CA ASN A 164 0.10 4.85 16.31
C ASN A 164 -0.31 3.99 15.12
N MET A 165 -1.54 3.46 15.12
CA MET A 165 -2.06 2.74 13.96
C MET A 165 -2.22 3.68 12.76
N LEU A 166 -2.68 4.92 12.96
CA LEU A 166 -2.66 5.95 11.91
C LEU A 166 -1.25 6.24 11.40
N ALA A 167 -0.25 6.27 12.29
CA ALA A 167 1.14 6.46 11.89
C ALA A 167 1.71 5.26 11.12
N VAL A 168 1.30 4.03 11.45
CA VAL A 168 1.62 2.82 10.68
C VAL A 168 0.95 2.86 9.31
N THR A 169 -0.33 3.22 9.23
CA THR A 169 -1.05 3.41 7.97
C THR A 169 -0.39 4.47 7.10
N TYR A 170 0.08 5.58 7.68
CA TYR A 170 0.83 6.60 6.95
C TYR A 170 2.10 6.02 6.30
N LEU A 171 2.84 5.18 7.03
CA LEU A 171 4.06 4.54 6.52
C LEU A 171 3.74 3.53 5.41
N ALA A 172 2.71 2.72 5.60
CA ALA A 172 2.23 1.76 4.60
C ALA A 172 1.78 2.45 3.30
N CYS A 173 0.99 3.52 3.42
CA CYS A 173 0.57 4.35 2.29
C CYS A 173 1.76 4.88 1.48
N ARG A 174 2.85 5.25 2.16
CA ARG A 174 4.07 5.70 1.48
C ARG A 174 4.79 4.59 0.73
N GLU A 175 4.90 3.41 1.34
CA GLU A 175 5.56 2.27 0.69
C GLU A 175 4.73 1.68 -0.46
N ALA A 176 3.41 1.82 -0.40
CA ALA A 176 2.47 1.43 -1.46
C ALA A 176 2.30 2.48 -2.59
N SER A 177 3.08 3.57 -2.60
CA SER A 177 2.95 4.67 -3.57
C SER A 177 1.54 5.29 -3.63
N LEU A 178 0.83 5.31 -2.50
CA LEU A 178 -0.48 5.95 -2.34
C LEU A 178 -0.40 7.03 -1.27
N PHE A 179 0.27 8.14 -1.58
CA PHE A 179 0.57 9.16 -0.58
C PHE A 179 -0.70 9.76 0.07
N ARG A 180 -0.75 9.72 1.40
CA ARG A 180 -1.74 10.41 2.24
C ARG A 180 -1.03 11.47 3.06
N THR A 181 -1.57 12.68 3.07
CA THR A 181 -1.00 13.76 3.89
C THR A 181 -1.38 13.57 5.34
N VAL A 182 -0.56 14.10 6.26
CA VAL A 182 -0.85 14.04 7.71
C VAL A 182 -2.20 14.70 8.02
N LYS A 183 -2.53 15.79 7.32
CA LYS A 183 -3.80 16.51 7.47
C LYS A 183 -5.02 15.68 7.07
N GLU A 184 -4.90 14.86 6.03
CA GLU A 184 -5.99 13.94 5.64
C GLU A 184 -6.20 12.83 6.66
N LEU A 185 -5.13 12.31 7.27
CA LEU A 185 -5.23 11.22 8.23
C LEU A 185 -5.85 11.65 9.57
N ILE A 186 -5.65 12.90 9.98
CA ILE A 186 -6.25 13.44 11.21
C ILE A 186 -7.78 13.49 11.13
N VAL A 187 -8.36 13.53 9.93
CA VAL A 187 -9.83 13.55 9.75
C VAL A 187 -10.50 12.33 10.38
N TYR A 188 -9.78 11.21 10.53
CA TYR A 188 -10.28 10.01 11.19
C TYR A 188 -10.67 10.25 12.66
N ASP A 189 -9.87 11.01 13.41
CA ASP A 189 -10.08 11.23 14.84
C ASP A 189 -9.81 12.70 15.21
N ARG A 190 -10.89 13.39 15.58
CA ARG A 190 -10.87 14.82 15.96
C ARG A 190 -10.10 15.10 17.25
N SER A 191 -9.89 14.09 18.09
CA SER A 191 -9.13 14.25 19.34
C SER A 191 -7.62 14.39 19.11
N LEU A 192 -7.14 14.02 17.91
CA LEU A 192 -5.72 14.00 17.59
C LEU A 192 -5.26 15.31 16.94
N THR A 193 -4.05 15.76 17.31
CA THR A 193 -3.43 16.94 16.70
C THR A 193 -2.39 16.54 15.64
N GLU A 194 -2.17 17.43 14.65
CA GLU A 194 -1.14 17.23 13.60
C GLU A 194 0.26 17.02 14.19
N ARG A 195 0.54 17.70 15.30
CA ARG A 195 1.84 17.61 15.98
C ARG A 195 2.04 16.24 16.63
N ASP A 196 0.98 15.65 17.20
CA ASP A 196 1.08 14.36 17.86
C ASP A 196 1.24 13.22 16.85
N LEU A 197 0.51 13.29 15.72
CA LEU A 197 0.66 12.32 14.63
C LEU A 197 2.06 12.41 14.01
N ALA A 198 2.55 13.61 13.71
CA ALA A 198 3.92 13.82 13.22
C ALA A 198 4.98 13.30 14.19
N ARG A 199 4.78 13.51 15.51
CA ARG A 199 5.69 12.98 16.55
C ARG A 199 5.68 11.45 16.57
N SER A 200 4.51 10.82 16.42
CA SER A 200 4.40 9.35 16.35
C SER A 200 5.08 8.80 15.10
N ILE A 201 4.83 9.38 13.92
CA ILE A 201 5.49 9.00 12.66
C ILE A 201 7.01 9.06 12.80
N ASN A 202 7.55 10.15 13.35
CA ASN A 202 9.00 10.30 13.53
C ASN A 202 9.58 9.29 14.54
N LYS A 203 8.81 8.89 15.57
CA LYS A 203 9.20 7.82 16.48
C LYS A 203 9.23 6.46 15.77
N LEU A 204 8.21 6.14 14.98
CA LEU A 204 8.16 4.89 14.20
C LEU A 204 9.32 4.78 13.21
N LYS A 205 9.65 5.87 12.51
CA LYS A 205 10.82 5.93 11.61
C LYS A 205 12.15 5.66 12.32
N LYS A 206 12.27 6.05 13.60
CA LYS A 206 13.47 5.73 14.41
C LYS A 206 13.53 4.27 14.82
N PHE A 207 12.38 3.65 15.10
CA PHE A 207 12.30 2.24 15.49
C PHE A 207 12.51 1.29 14.32
N LEU A 208 12.08 1.68 13.12
CA LEU A 208 12.20 0.90 11.89
C LEU A 208 12.97 1.70 10.83
N PRO A 209 14.30 1.82 10.93
CA PRO A 209 15.09 2.62 9.97
C PRO A 209 15.08 2.03 8.56
N HIS A 210 14.81 0.73 8.41
CA HIS A 210 14.69 0.05 7.11
C HIS A 210 13.32 0.27 6.44
N ARG A 211 12.32 0.75 7.18
CA ARG A 211 10.97 1.03 6.68
C ARG A 211 10.78 2.53 6.56
N GLY A 212 10.07 2.96 5.52
CA GLY A 212 9.89 4.38 5.22
C GLY A 212 10.98 5.02 4.36
N ALA A 213 11.90 4.22 3.82
CA ALA A 213 12.69 4.56 2.64
C ALA A 213 11.78 4.56 1.38
N ALA A 214 10.66 5.26 1.47
CA ALA A 214 9.72 5.41 0.37
C ALA A 214 10.07 6.71 -0.35
N PHE A 215 10.49 6.52 -1.61
CA PHE A 215 10.29 7.34 -2.81
C PHE A 215 9.82 8.78 -2.57
N PHE A 216 10.47 9.72 -3.26
CA PHE A 216 10.14 11.14 -3.29
C PHE A 216 8.62 11.37 -3.23
N GLU A 217 8.16 12.24 -2.32
CA GLU A 217 6.75 12.63 -2.25
C GLU A 217 6.39 13.36 -3.56
N SER A 218 5.91 12.62 -4.54
CA SER A 218 5.53 13.15 -5.83
C SER A 218 4.23 13.93 -5.69
N ALA A 219 4.29 15.24 -5.93
CA ALA A 219 3.13 16.11 -5.94
C ALA A 219 2.07 15.68 -6.99
N SER A 220 2.48 14.96 -8.04
CA SER A 220 1.58 14.40 -9.06
C SER A 220 0.56 13.43 -8.47
N GLN A 221 0.95 12.55 -7.54
CA GLN A 221 0.02 11.59 -6.93
C GLN A 221 -1.07 12.24 -6.07
N LEU A 222 -0.83 13.47 -5.59
CA LEU A 222 -1.82 14.23 -4.83
C LEU A 222 -2.84 14.92 -5.74
N LEU A 223 -2.45 15.23 -6.99
CA LEU A 223 -3.29 15.97 -7.93
C LEU A 223 -4.54 15.21 -8.32
N ASP A 224 -4.44 13.93 -8.70
CA ASP A 224 -5.60 13.13 -9.11
C ASP A 224 -6.76 13.22 -8.09
N ARG A 225 -6.40 13.14 -6.80
CA ARG A 225 -7.36 13.28 -5.70
C ARG A 225 -7.88 14.70 -5.54
N PHE A 226 -7.01 15.71 -5.64
CA PHE A 226 -7.44 17.11 -5.53
C PHE A 226 -8.36 17.50 -6.69
N CYS A 227 -8.05 17.07 -7.91
CA CYS A 227 -8.89 17.26 -9.08
C CYS A 227 -10.24 16.56 -8.93
N SER A 228 -10.25 15.31 -8.44
CA SER A 228 -11.48 14.56 -8.16
C SER A 228 -12.36 15.27 -7.12
N ARG A 229 -11.76 15.86 -6.07
CA ARG A 229 -12.50 16.66 -5.05
C ARG A 229 -13.01 18.00 -5.57
N LEU A 230 -12.32 18.57 -6.57
CA LEU A 230 -12.71 19.81 -7.24
C LEU A 230 -13.65 19.58 -8.43
N SER A 231 -13.98 18.32 -8.74
CA SER A 231 -14.78 17.91 -9.89
C SER A 231 -14.26 18.46 -11.23
N LEU A 232 -12.93 18.49 -11.40
CA LEU A 232 -12.30 18.93 -12.65
C LEU A 232 -12.37 17.83 -13.71
N SER A 233 -12.38 18.22 -14.99
CA SER A 233 -12.38 17.25 -16.10
C SER A 233 -11.05 16.50 -16.19
N THR A 234 -11.10 15.26 -16.68
CA THR A 234 -9.94 14.35 -16.76
C THR A 234 -8.80 14.92 -17.61
N ASN A 235 -9.12 15.71 -18.63
CA ASN A 235 -8.13 16.42 -19.45
C ASN A 235 -7.31 17.41 -18.60
N LEU A 236 -7.97 18.14 -17.69
CA LEU A 236 -7.29 19.08 -16.78
C LEU A 236 -6.40 18.35 -15.79
N CYS A 237 -6.85 17.20 -15.28
CA CYS A 237 -6.06 16.37 -14.37
C CYS A 237 -4.74 15.97 -15.02
N SER A 238 -4.78 15.45 -16.24
CA SER A 238 -3.59 15.00 -16.98
C SER A 238 -2.62 16.17 -17.26
N VAL A 239 -3.16 17.33 -17.64
CA VAL A 239 -2.35 18.54 -17.85
C VAL A 239 -1.70 19.00 -16.53
N ALA A 240 -2.44 18.95 -15.42
CA ALA A 240 -1.93 19.31 -14.10
C ALA A 240 -0.81 18.39 -13.62
N GLU A 241 -0.95 17.08 -13.81
CA GLU A 241 0.04 16.08 -13.43
C GLU A 241 1.37 16.32 -14.15
N HIS A 242 1.31 16.47 -15.47
CA HIS A 242 2.49 16.76 -16.29
C HIS A 242 3.11 18.12 -15.95
N ALA A 243 2.29 19.14 -15.69
CA ALA A 243 2.77 20.46 -15.30
C ALA A 243 3.46 20.46 -13.93
N VAL A 244 2.93 19.72 -12.95
CA VAL A 244 3.55 19.58 -11.62
C VAL A 244 4.88 18.83 -11.69
N GLU A 245 4.95 17.74 -12.46
CA GLU A 245 6.19 16.96 -12.61
C GLU A 245 7.31 17.82 -13.21
N LYS A 246 7.00 18.59 -14.26
CA LYS A 246 7.95 19.55 -14.84
C LYS A 246 8.27 20.70 -13.89
N ALA A 247 7.28 21.22 -13.17
CA ALA A 247 7.50 22.29 -12.20
C ALA A 247 8.46 21.86 -11.08
N CYS A 248 8.30 20.65 -10.53
CA CYS A 248 9.21 20.10 -9.52
C CYS A 248 10.66 19.97 -10.00
N ASN A 249 10.88 19.73 -11.30
CA ASN A 249 12.22 19.61 -11.88
C ASN A 249 12.90 20.97 -12.16
N ILE A 250 12.11 22.03 -12.41
CA ILE A 250 12.63 23.34 -12.81
C ILE A 250 12.70 24.31 -11.62
N VAL A 251 11.74 24.22 -10.70
CA VAL A 251 11.65 25.12 -9.55
C VAL A 251 12.72 24.73 -8.53
N THR A 252 13.65 25.66 -8.28
CA THR A 252 14.75 25.48 -7.32
C THR A 252 14.33 25.71 -5.86
N THR A 253 13.17 26.34 -5.63
CA THR A 253 12.64 26.58 -4.29
C THR A 253 12.01 25.30 -3.72
N ALA A 254 12.48 24.88 -2.54
CA ALA A 254 11.97 23.70 -1.85
C ALA A 254 10.58 23.97 -1.25
N HIS A 255 9.55 23.82 -2.06
CA HIS A 255 8.15 23.86 -1.61
C HIS A 255 7.69 22.49 -1.12
N ARG A 256 6.70 22.49 -0.21
CA ARG A 256 5.98 21.26 0.13
C ARG A 256 5.21 20.76 -1.10
N PRO A 257 5.14 19.44 -1.35
CA PRO A 257 4.41 18.87 -2.50
C PRO A 257 2.96 19.35 -2.61
N THR A 258 2.27 19.51 -1.47
CA THR A 258 0.89 20.03 -1.42
C THR A 258 0.78 21.48 -1.89
N SER A 259 1.77 22.32 -1.57
CA SER A 259 1.79 23.73 -1.99
C SER A 259 2.12 23.88 -3.47
N MET A 260 2.98 23.01 -4.00
CA MET A 260 3.28 22.95 -5.43
C MET A 260 2.05 22.51 -6.24
N ALA A 261 1.39 21.42 -5.81
CA ALA A 261 0.15 20.94 -6.44
C ALA A 261 -0.94 22.02 -6.43
N ALA A 262 -1.15 22.71 -5.29
CA ALA A 262 -2.12 23.80 -5.20
C ALA A 262 -1.81 24.97 -6.14
N GLY A 263 -0.52 25.34 -6.27
CA GLY A 263 -0.09 26.41 -7.16
C GLY A 263 -0.31 26.08 -8.64
N VAL A 264 -0.02 24.86 -9.07
CA VAL A 264 -0.24 24.41 -10.44
C VAL A 264 -1.73 24.26 -10.75
N LEU A 265 -2.54 23.75 -9.82
CA LEU A 265 -4.00 23.71 -9.98
C LEU A 265 -4.56 25.12 -10.15
N PHE A 266 -4.14 26.07 -9.31
CA PHE A 266 -4.59 27.45 -9.43
C PHE A 266 -4.13 28.09 -10.75
N LEU A 267 -2.93 27.77 -11.24
CA LEU A 267 -2.45 28.23 -12.55
C LEU A 267 -3.35 27.75 -13.68
N ILE A 268 -3.67 26.45 -13.71
CA ILE A 268 -4.51 25.86 -14.77
C ILE A 268 -5.92 26.42 -14.69
N VAL A 269 -6.50 26.48 -13.49
CA VAL A 269 -7.83 27.07 -13.27
C VAL A 269 -7.88 28.52 -13.75
N GLN A 270 -6.85 29.31 -13.47
CA GLN A 270 -6.80 30.71 -13.90
C GLN A 270 -6.70 30.85 -15.44
N ILE A 271 -5.95 29.98 -16.12
CA ILE A 271 -5.84 30.01 -17.59
C ILE A 271 -7.21 29.83 -18.24
N PHE A 272 -7.95 28.80 -17.84
CA PHE A 272 -9.29 28.52 -18.36
C PHE A 272 -10.32 29.59 -17.99
N THR A 273 -10.24 30.14 -16.77
CA THR A 273 -11.17 31.19 -16.33
C THR A 273 -11.06 32.41 -17.24
N LEU A 274 -9.84 32.76 -17.66
CA LEU A 274 -9.57 33.90 -18.52
C LEU A 274 -9.88 33.67 -20.00
N GLU A 275 -10.08 32.42 -20.41
CA GLU A 275 -10.51 32.06 -21.77
C GLU A 275 -12.02 32.08 -21.95
N GLY A 276 -12.77 32.23 -20.86
CA GLY A 276 -14.22 32.37 -20.90
C GLY A 276 -14.96 31.04 -21.07
N SER A 277 -14.40 29.93 -20.57
CA SER A 277 -15.15 28.67 -20.48
C SER A 277 -16.36 28.84 -19.55
N ASP A 278 -17.54 28.40 -19.99
CA ASP A 278 -18.84 28.48 -19.27
C ASP A 278 -18.92 27.58 -18.01
N GLU A 279 -17.86 26.80 -17.73
CA GLU A 279 -17.78 25.95 -16.56
C GLU A 279 -17.48 26.77 -15.28
N LYS A 280 -18.23 26.50 -14.21
CA LYS A 280 -17.96 27.08 -12.88
C LYS A 280 -16.62 26.59 -12.36
N MET A 281 -15.58 27.38 -12.59
CA MET A 281 -14.24 27.06 -12.13
C MET A 281 -14.11 27.27 -10.62
N PRO A 282 -13.33 26.42 -9.92
CA PRO A 282 -13.18 26.50 -8.48
C PRO A 282 -12.45 27.78 -8.06
N SER A 283 -12.91 28.38 -6.97
CA SER A 283 -12.29 29.59 -6.43
C SER A 283 -10.96 29.30 -5.74
N ILE A 284 -10.15 30.33 -5.49
CA ILE A 284 -8.87 30.16 -4.78
C ILE A 284 -9.05 29.59 -3.36
N SER A 285 -10.17 29.92 -2.71
CA SER A 285 -10.51 29.42 -1.38
C SER A 285 -10.90 27.94 -1.42
N ASP A 286 -11.55 27.48 -2.50
CA ASP A 286 -11.85 26.06 -2.71
C ASP A 286 -10.59 25.23 -2.90
N ILE A 287 -9.65 25.72 -3.72
CA ILE A 287 -8.36 25.05 -3.96
C ILE A 287 -7.54 25.00 -2.67
N ALA A 288 -7.48 26.12 -1.93
CA ALA A 288 -6.81 26.22 -0.64
C ALA A 288 -7.39 25.21 0.38
N ARG A 289 -8.72 25.10 0.43
CA ARG A 289 -9.45 24.15 1.28
C ARG A 289 -9.13 22.70 0.92
N VAL A 290 -9.22 22.33 -0.37
CA VAL A 290 -8.98 20.95 -0.83
C VAL A 290 -7.51 20.52 -0.61
N CYS A 291 -6.57 21.41 -0.90
CA CYS A 291 -5.14 21.14 -0.70
C CYS A 291 -4.70 21.26 0.76
N SER A 292 -5.57 21.77 1.65
CA SER A 292 -5.26 22.08 3.05
C SER A 292 -4.05 23.03 3.20
N VAL A 293 -3.97 24.04 2.33
CA VAL A 293 -2.91 25.06 2.28
C VAL A 293 -3.56 26.44 2.43
N GLY A 294 -2.87 27.41 3.02
CA GLY A 294 -3.41 28.78 3.13
C GLY A 294 -3.42 29.51 1.78
N GLU A 295 -4.42 30.37 1.54
CA GLU A 295 -4.56 31.11 0.27
C GLU A 295 -3.30 31.92 -0.10
N HIS A 296 -2.65 32.54 0.89
CA HIS A 296 -1.42 33.29 0.66
C HIS A 296 -0.31 32.40 0.09
N THR A 297 -0.21 31.15 0.57
CA THR A 297 0.78 30.20 0.07
C THR A 297 0.48 29.80 -1.38
N VAL A 298 -0.80 29.60 -1.72
CA VAL A 298 -1.23 29.33 -3.10
C VAL A 298 -0.87 30.50 -4.02
N ARG A 299 -1.15 31.75 -3.60
CA ARG A 299 -0.78 32.95 -4.37
C ARG A 299 0.73 33.08 -4.52
N ARG A 300 1.50 32.74 -3.49
CA ARG A 300 2.97 32.78 -3.53
C ARG A 300 3.52 31.75 -4.52
N THR A 301 3.10 30.49 -4.44
CA THR A 301 3.57 29.44 -5.36
C THR A 301 3.13 29.74 -6.79
N PHE A 302 1.92 30.26 -6.99
CA PHE A 302 1.45 30.74 -8.29
C PHE A 302 2.36 31.81 -8.89
N ARG A 303 2.72 32.86 -8.14
CA ARG A 303 3.63 33.92 -8.63
C ARG A 303 5.00 33.39 -9.02
N GLU A 304 5.51 32.39 -8.30
CA GLU A 304 6.78 31.72 -8.63
C GLU A 304 6.66 30.84 -9.89
N LEU A 305 5.47 30.29 -10.18
CA LEU A 305 5.20 29.47 -11.36
C LEU A 305 4.95 30.29 -12.64
N LEU A 306 4.42 31.51 -12.53
CA LEU A 306 4.18 32.41 -13.67
C LEU A 306 5.36 32.54 -14.66
N PRO A 307 6.62 32.81 -14.25
CA PRO A 307 7.74 32.90 -15.19
C PRO A 307 8.03 31.60 -15.96
N ILE A 308 7.61 30.45 -15.43
CA ILE A 308 7.94 29.11 -15.96
C ILE A 308 6.70 28.47 -16.61
N ALA A 309 5.54 29.13 -16.56
CA ALA A 309 4.26 28.61 -17.03
C ALA A 309 4.31 28.08 -18.48
N THR A 310 4.98 28.80 -19.38
CA THR A 310 5.16 28.41 -20.79
C THR A 310 6.08 27.20 -21.00
N ARG A 311 6.87 26.80 -20.00
CA ARG A 311 7.78 25.64 -20.09
C ARG A 311 7.20 24.39 -19.44
N ILE A 312 6.30 24.54 -18.47
CA ILE A 312 5.69 23.43 -17.74
C ILE A 312 4.45 22.84 -18.44
N LEU A 313 3.68 23.67 -19.16
CA LEU A 313 2.48 23.23 -19.84
C LEU A 313 2.82 22.34 -21.06
N PRO A 314 2.02 21.31 -21.38
CA PRO A 314 2.23 20.49 -22.58
C PRO A 314 1.96 21.29 -23.87
N ALA A 315 2.71 21.00 -24.94
CA ALA A 315 2.68 21.78 -26.19
C ALA A 315 1.28 21.86 -26.83
N ASN A 316 0.54 20.74 -26.81
CA ASN A 316 -0.84 20.66 -27.33
C ASN A 316 -1.79 21.62 -26.60
N PHE A 317 -1.58 21.78 -25.29
CA PHE A 317 -2.37 22.67 -24.46
C PHE A 317 -2.02 24.14 -24.72
N GLN A 318 -0.73 24.44 -24.90
CA GLN A 318 -0.28 25.80 -25.20
C GLN A 318 -0.82 26.34 -26.53
N SER A 319 -0.96 25.48 -27.55
CA SER A 319 -1.52 25.87 -28.84
C SER A 319 -3.02 26.16 -28.79
N GLN A 320 -3.76 25.49 -27.89
CA GLN A 320 -5.21 25.67 -27.75
C GLN A 320 -5.55 26.85 -26.84
N HIS A 321 -4.69 27.13 -25.86
CA HIS A 321 -4.96 28.04 -24.74
C HIS A 321 -4.02 29.25 -24.69
N TYR A 322 -3.61 29.75 -25.86
CA TYR A 322 -2.59 30.79 -25.99
C TYR A 322 -3.03 32.14 -25.39
N GLU A 323 -4.29 32.55 -25.61
CA GLU A 323 -4.82 33.81 -25.09
C GLU A 323 -4.95 33.79 -23.56
N GLY A 324 -5.40 32.67 -22.97
CA GLY A 324 -5.46 32.50 -21.52
C GLY A 324 -4.09 32.59 -20.88
N ILE A 325 -3.08 31.92 -21.46
CA ILE A 325 -1.70 31.95 -20.97
C ILE A 325 -1.12 33.39 -21.04
N GLN A 326 -1.35 34.12 -22.14
CA GLN A 326 -0.90 35.51 -22.25
C GLN A 326 -1.53 36.42 -21.20
N ARG A 327 -2.85 36.33 -20.99
CA ARG A 327 -3.55 37.11 -19.94
C ARG A 327 -3.08 36.75 -18.53
N VAL A 328 -2.77 35.48 -18.27
CA VAL A 328 -2.18 35.06 -16.99
C VAL A 328 -0.77 35.63 -16.79
N LEU A 329 0.03 35.72 -17.84
CA LEU A 329 1.36 36.34 -17.79
C LEU A 329 1.29 37.86 -17.62
N GLU A 330 0.20 38.51 -18.03
CA GLU A 330 -0.04 39.94 -17.82
C GLU A 330 -0.40 40.28 -16.37
N LEU A 331 -1.01 39.36 -15.60
CA LEU A 331 -1.24 39.48 -14.15
C LEU A 331 0.06 39.57 -13.31
N LYS A 332 1.21 39.45 -13.97
CA LYS A 332 2.54 39.63 -13.39
C LYS A 332 2.92 41.10 -13.21
N LYS A 333 2.17 42.03 -13.83
CA LYS A 333 2.26 43.49 -13.63
C LYS A 333 1.29 43.96 -12.56
#